data_AF-A0A7Y9SYT4-F1
#
_entry.id   AF-A0A7Y9SYT4-F1
#
_cell.length_a   1.000
_cell.length_b   1.000
_cell.length_c   1.000
_cell.angle_alpha   90.00
_cell.angle_beta   90.00
_cell.angle_gamma   90.00
#
_symmetry.space_group_name_H-M   'P 1'
#
loop_
_entity.id
_entity.type
_entity.pdbx_description
1 polymer ?
#
loop_
_entity_poly.entity_id
_entity_poly.type
_entity_poly.pdbx_seq_one_letter_code
_entity_poly.pdbx_strand_id
1 'polypeptide(L)'
;MSAVAPVAVPAAPQPVTETDDLQAQARAWIEHQPSLPRPGGGDTLLRWQALAHIAARDLCLAKVLEAHYDAQAILEELGTATPDRDRLGAVWAAEGPAATLRFDRASGTLSGDKPWCSGASWVDHALVTVRDDGRSRLFLAPVRRTNVSFLPQTWQATGMARVPSGTARFDQVPAIEVGAADAYLQRPGFWHGGAGIAACWFGGASALAEPLLHNARADEPGTVAGLLGEIDLALSPCASLLRELAALIDAQPELPHQKEIVRARSVVERAATLTLDRVGRALGPGPMCMDPAHARRWADLTVFIRQSHADRDWQHLGNLMHREGRAWTL
;
A
#
# COMPACT_ATOMS: atom_id res chain seq x y z
N MET A 1 -21.30 -29.80 -7.77
CA MET A 1 -19.96 -29.18 -7.91
C MET A 1 -20.08 -28.12 -8.98
N SER A 2 -20.41 -26.88 -8.59
CA SER A 2 -20.59 -25.79 -9.54
C SER A 2 -19.22 -25.13 -9.76
N ALA A 3 -18.66 -25.31 -10.95
CA ALA A 3 -17.41 -24.66 -11.34
C ALA A 3 -17.68 -23.16 -11.45
N VAL A 4 -17.04 -22.37 -10.58
CA VAL A 4 -17.00 -20.91 -10.69
C VAL A 4 -16.16 -20.59 -11.91
N ALA A 5 -16.77 -19.95 -12.91
CA ALA A 5 -16.07 -19.46 -14.09
C ALA A 5 -15.03 -18.40 -13.66
N PRO A 6 -13.83 -18.38 -14.26
CA PRO A 6 -12.84 -17.36 -13.95
C PRO A 6 -13.39 -15.98 -14.34
N VAL A 7 -13.43 -15.06 -13.37
CA VAL A 7 -13.67 -13.64 -13.63
C VAL A 7 -12.50 -13.14 -14.47
N ALA A 8 -12.79 -12.64 -15.66
CA ALA A 8 -11.79 -12.11 -16.57
C ALA A 8 -11.13 -10.88 -15.93
N VAL A 9 -9.84 -10.99 -15.63
CA VAL A 9 -8.99 -9.83 -15.38
C VAL A 9 -9.00 -9.00 -16.68
N PRO A 10 -9.30 -7.69 -16.65
CA PRO A 10 -9.27 -6.87 -17.85
C PRO A 10 -7.89 -6.99 -18.50
N ALA A 11 -7.88 -7.18 -19.83
CA ALA A 11 -6.65 -7.31 -20.60
C ALA A 11 -5.78 -6.06 -20.40
N ALA A 12 -4.48 -6.28 -20.20
CA ALA A 12 -3.52 -5.21 -19.95
C ALA A 12 -3.53 -4.18 -21.09
N PRO A 13 -3.48 -2.86 -20.79
CA PRO A 13 -3.11 -1.88 -21.80
C PRO A 13 -1.73 -2.26 -22.35
N GLN A 14 -1.56 -2.13 -23.67
CA GLN A 14 -0.29 -2.35 -24.34
C GLN A 14 0.81 -1.49 -23.68
N PRO A 15 2.07 -1.96 -23.65
CA PRO A 15 3.14 -1.25 -22.98
C PRO A 15 3.27 0.15 -23.57
N VAL A 16 2.77 1.13 -22.81
CA VAL A 16 3.21 2.52 -22.94
C VAL A 16 4.73 2.44 -22.79
N THR A 17 5.46 2.92 -23.81
CA THR A 17 6.92 3.04 -23.83
C THR A 17 7.42 3.29 -22.41
N GLU A 18 8.25 2.39 -21.88
CA GLU A 18 8.81 2.46 -20.53
C GLU A 18 9.67 3.72 -20.40
N THR A 19 9.02 4.86 -20.17
CA THR A 19 9.67 6.06 -19.69
C THR A 19 9.94 5.82 -18.21
N ASP A 20 11.18 6.01 -17.75
CA ASP A 20 11.50 5.93 -16.30
C ASP A 20 10.74 6.96 -15.46
N ASP A 21 10.01 7.89 -16.09
CA ASP A 21 9.07 8.83 -15.50
C ASP A 21 7.86 8.11 -14.86
N LEU A 22 8.02 7.82 -13.56
CA LEU A 22 7.00 7.18 -12.74
C LEU A 22 5.74 8.05 -12.56
N GLN A 23 5.88 9.39 -12.60
CA GLN A 23 4.74 10.29 -12.48
C GLN A 23 3.84 10.19 -13.71
N ALA A 24 4.43 10.18 -14.91
CA ALA A 24 3.70 9.98 -16.15
C ALA A 24 3.01 8.61 -16.16
N GLN A 25 3.69 7.55 -15.72
CA GLN A 25 3.09 6.22 -15.59
C GLN A 25 1.89 6.19 -14.64
N ALA A 26 1.98 6.84 -13.48
CA ALA A 26 0.86 6.92 -12.54
C ALA A 26 -0.34 7.65 -13.13
N ARG A 27 -0.11 8.74 -13.89
CA ARG A 27 -1.18 9.49 -14.57
C ARG A 27 -1.83 8.67 -15.68
N ALA A 28 -1.04 8.06 -16.55
CA ALA A 28 -1.55 7.16 -17.57
C ALA A 28 -2.35 6.00 -16.96
N TRP A 29 -1.92 5.48 -15.81
CA TRP A 29 -2.64 4.41 -15.12
C TRP A 29 -4.03 4.85 -14.68
N ILE A 30 -4.17 6.00 -14.01
CA ILE A 30 -5.48 6.46 -13.54
C ILE A 30 -6.40 6.91 -14.70
N GLU A 31 -5.86 7.29 -15.85
CA GLU A 31 -6.67 7.49 -17.06
C GLU A 31 -7.28 6.17 -17.57
N HIS A 32 -6.53 5.07 -17.54
CA HIS A 32 -7.01 3.76 -17.99
C HIS A 32 -7.84 3.03 -16.93
N GLN A 33 -7.48 3.18 -15.66
CA GLN A 33 -8.14 2.58 -14.50
C GLN A 33 -8.44 3.65 -13.45
N PRO A 34 -9.49 4.47 -13.66
CA PRO A 34 -9.79 5.64 -12.82
C PRO A 34 -10.30 5.31 -11.42
N SER A 35 -10.64 4.05 -11.16
CA SER A 35 -11.06 3.58 -9.84
C SER A 35 -10.83 2.10 -9.67
N LEU A 36 -10.68 1.68 -8.42
CA LEU A 36 -10.82 0.29 -7.99
C LEU A 36 -12.11 0.11 -7.19
N PRO A 37 -12.64 -1.12 -7.06
CA PRO A 37 -13.69 -1.40 -6.10
C PRO A 37 -13.32 -0.91 -4.71
N ARG A 38 -14.32 -0.49 -3.94
CA ARG A 38 -14.12 -0.15 -2.54
C ARG A 38 -13.79 -1.40 -1.73
N PRO A 39 -12.89 -1.31 -0.73
CA PRO A 39 -12.81 -2.35 0.28
C PRO A 39 -14.16 -2.48 1.00
N GLY A 40 -14.63 -3.71 1.24
CA GLY A 40 -15.96 -3.99 1.78
C GLY A 40 -17.11 -3.71 0.82
N GLY A 41 -16.83 -3.47 -0.46
CA GLY A 41 -17.82 -3.14 -1.49
C GLY A 41 -18.42 -4.35 -2.23
N GLY A 42 -18.03 -5.58 -1.88
CA GLY A 42 -18.45 -6.81 -2.55
C GLY A 42 -17.39 -7.40 -3.50
N ASP A 43 -16.37 -6.61 -3.86
CA ASP A 43 -15.30 -6.97 -4.80
C ASP A 43 -13.90 -6.67 -4.20
N THR A 44 -13.73 -6.88 -2.88
CA THR A 44 -12.45 -6.62 -2.19
C THR A 44 -11.30 -7.43 -2.79
N LEU A 45 -11.57 -8.68 -3.20
CA LEU A 45 -10.56 -9.53 -3.83
C LEU A 45 -10.07 -8.94 -5.16
N LEU A 46 -10.98 -8.40 -5.98
CA LEU A 46 -10.63 -7.78 -7.26
C LEU A 46 -9.74 -6.56 -7.05
N ARG A 47 -10.05 -5.72 -6.05
CA ARG A 47 -9.19 -4.60 -5.63
C ARG A 47 -7.78 -5.09 -5.29
N TRP A 48 -7.66 -6.14 -4.49
CA TRP A 48 -6.36 -6.64 -4.05
C TRP A 48 -5.57 -7.31 -5.16
N GLN A 49 -6.23 -8.00 -6.09
CA GLN A 49 -5.58 -8.52 -7.30
C GLN A 49 -5.02 -7.40 -8.15
N ALA A 50 -5.76 -6.30 -8.35
CA ALA A 50 -5.27 -5.13 -9.08
C ALA A 50 -4.06 -4.49 -8.38
N LEU A 51 -4.12 -4.28 -7.06
CA LEU A 51 -3.00 -3.74 -6.27
C LEU A 51 -1.76 -4.64 -6.30
N ALA A 52 -1.94 -5.96 -6.16
CA ALA A 52 -0.86 -6.93 -6.26
C ALA A 52 -0.25 -6.93 -7.67
N HIS A 53 -1.06 -6.79 -8.72
CA HIS A 53 -0.58 -6.69 -10.10
C HIS A 53 0.24 -5.41 -10.33
N ILE A 54 -0.22 -4.26 -9.84
CA ILE A 54 0.53 -2.99 -9.91
C ILE A 54 1.88 -3.16 -9.19
N ALA A 55 1.88 -3.75 -7.99
CA ALA A 55 3.10 -3.96 -7.20
C ALA A 55 4.06 -4.99 -7.82
N ALA A 56 3.51 -6.02 -8.47
CA ALA A 56 4.28 -6.95 -9.28
C ALA A 56 4.91 -6.27 -10.49
N ARG A 57 4.32 -5.21 -11.04
CA ARG A 57 4.97 -4.38 -12.08
C ARG A 57 6.05 -3.47 -11.50
N ASP A 58 5.69 -2.60 -10.56
CA ASP A 58 6.59 -1.61 -9.95
C ASP A 58 6.08 -1.21 -8.56
N LEU A 59 6.89 -1.40 -7.52
CA LEU A 59 6.50 -1.11 -6.13
C LEU A 59 6.37 0.38 -5.85
N CYS A 60 7.17 1.22 -6.50
CA CYS A 60 7.06 2.66 -6.41
C CYS A 60 5.73 3.13 -7.04
N LEU A 61 5.33 2.54 -8.17
CA LEU A 61 4.02 2.80 -8.78
C LEU A 61 2.88 2.38 -7.84
N ALA A 62 2.98 1.20 -7.26
CA ALA A 62 2.00 0.71 -6.28
C ALA A 62 1.88 1.64 -5.07
N LYS A 63 2.98 2.19 -4.56
CA LYS A 63 2.96 3.13 -3.43
C LYS A 63 2.14 4.39 -3.73
N VAL A 64 2.18 4.88 -4.96
CA VAL A 64 1.41 6.07 -5.38
C VAL A 64 -0.04 5.72 -5.65
N LEU A 65 -0.29 4.66 -6.44
CA LEU A 65 -1.65 4.31 -6.86
C LEU A 65 -2.50 3.73 -5.74
N GLU A 66 -1.91 2.97 -4.81
CA GLU A 66 -2.63 2.47 -3.63
C GLU A 66 -3.17 3.63 -2.79
N ALA A 67 -2.35 4.65 -2.52
CA ALA A 67 -2.77 5.84 -1.78
C ALA A 67 -3.83 6.66 -2.55
N HIS A 68 -3.75 6.72 -3.89
CA HIS A 68 -4.78 7.37 -4.70
C HIS A 68 -6.13 6.65 -4.57
N TYR A 69 -6.16 5.33 -4.74
CA TYR A 69 -7.39 4.53 -4.62
C TYR A 69 -7.90 4.44 -3.19
N ASP A 70 -7.05 4.58 -2.17
CA ASP A 70 -7.50 4.70 -0.78
C ASP A 70 -8.11 6.09 -0.51
N ALA A 71 -7.53 7.17 -1.06
CA ALA A 71 -8.12 8.50 -0.95
C ALA A 71 -9.55 8.57 -1.51
N GLN A 72 -9.79 7.93 -2.67
CA GLN A 72 -11.13 7.79 -3.23
C GLN A 72 -12.09 7.06 -2.27
N ALA A 73 -11.65 5.93 -1.70
CA ALA A 73 -12.45 5.14 -0.77
C ALA A 73 -12.76 5.90 0.53
N ILE A 74 -11.79 6.65 1.07
CA ILE A 74 -11.97 7.49 2.26
C ILE A 74 -13.01 8.57 2.02
N LEU A 75 -12.90 9.31 0.91
CA LEU A 75 -13.82 10.40 0.59
C LEU A 75 -15.25 9.87 0.41
N GLU A 76 -15.42 8.74 -0.28
CA GLU A 76 -16.72 8.13 -0.47
C GLU A 76 -17.33 7.62 0.85
N GLU A 77 -16.55 6.94 1.69
CA GLU A 77 -17.03 6.44 3.00
C GLU A 77 -17.40 7.57 3.96
N LEU A 78 -16.70 8.70 3.90
CA LEU A 78 -16.96 9.89 4.71
C LEU A 78 -17.94 10.88 4.06
N GLY A 79 -18.57 10.51 2.93
CA GLY A 79 -19.61 11.31 2.28
C GLY A 79 -19.14 12.66 1.75
N THR A 80 -17.86 12.79 1.41
CA THR A 80 -17.27 14.02 0.87
C THR A 80 -17.10 13.89 -0.64
N ALA A 81 -17.37 14.98 -1.37
CA ALA A 81 -17.23 15.00 -2.83
C ALA A 81 -15.80 14.62 -3.25
N THR A 82 -15.69 13.66 -4.16
CA THR A 82 -14.42 13.25 -4.73
C THR A 82 -13.96 14.24 -5.80
N PRO A 83 -12.67 14.63 -5.82
CA PRO A 83 -12.10 15.32 -6.97
C PRO A 83 -12.24 14.51 -8.26
N ASP A 84 -12.11 15.18 -9.41
CA ASP A 84 -12.15 14.53 -10.72
C ASP A 84 -11.19 13.32 -10.78
N ARG A 85 -11.63 12.24 -11.41
CA ARG A 85 -10.94 10.94 -11.36
C ARG A 85 -9.60 10.91 -12.11
N ASP A 86 -9.35 11.90 -12.97
CA ASP A 86 -8.08 12.14 -13.67
C ASP A 86 -7.06 12.91 -12.80
N ARG A 87 -7.44 13.31 -11.58
CA ARG A 87 -6.57 14.00 -10.63
C ARG A 87 -5.93 13.01 -9.68
N LEU A 88 -4.60 13.00 -9.66
CA LEU A 88 -3.82 12.12 -8.79
C LEU A 88 -3.97 12.57 -7.34
N GLY A 89 -4.37 11.63 -6.48
CA GLY A 89 -4.64 11.87 -5.06
C GLY A 89 -3.62 11.15 -4.17
N ALA A 90 -3.54 11.56 -2.91
CA ALA A 90 -2.72 10.90 -1.89
C ALA A 90 -3.36 10.96 -0.51
N VAL A 91 -2.86 10.10 0.39
CA VAL A 91 -3.17 10.12 1.82
C VAL A 91 -1.87 10.33 2.59
N TRP A 92 -1.75 11.45 3.28
CA TRP A 92 -0.62 11.78 4.15
C TRP A 92 -1.08 11.74 5.61
N ALA A 93 -0.97 10.57 6.20
CA ALA A 93 -1.45 10.29 7.56
C ALA A 93 -0.34 10.10 8.60
N ALA A 94 0.93 10.31 8.22
CA ALA A 94 2.06 10.07 9.13
C ALA A 94 2.06 11.07 10.29
N GLU A 95 2.23 10.56 11.50
CA GLU A 95 2.28 11.34 12.74
C GLU A 95 3.64 11.20 13.43
N GLY A 96 3.97 12.16 14.28
CA GLY A 96 5.21 12.17 15.07
C GLY A 96 5.69 13.59 15.38
N PRO A 97 6.81 13.76 16.08
CA PRO A 97 7.31 15.08 16.49
C PRO A 97 7.57 16.05 15.32
N ALA A 98 7.86 15.52 14.13
CA ALA A 98 8.07 16.31 12.91
C ALA A 98 6.77 16.71 12.19
N ALA A 99 5.61 16.16 12.57
CA ALA A 99 4.31 16.55 12.03
C ALA A 99 3.79 17.76 12.82
N THR A 100 4.07 18.96 12.31
CA THR A 100 3.72 20.24 12.95
C THR A 100 2.54 20.94 12.29
N LEU A 101 1.96 20.33 11.24
CA LEU A 101 0.80 20.82 10.52
C LEU A 101 -0.37 21.12 11.46
N ARG A 102 -0.96 22.32 11.34
CA ARG A 102 -2.11 22.79 12.11
C ARG A 102 -3.17 23.33 11.16
N PHE A 103 -4.43 23.25 11.58
CA PHE A 103 -5.55 23.87 10.89
C PHE A 103 -6.03 25.09 11.68
N ASP A 104 -6.09 26.24 11.01
CA ASP A 104 -6.72 27.44 11.53
C ASP A 104 -8.18 27.49 11.07
N ARG A 105 -9.11 27.40 12.02
CA ARG A 105 -10.56 27.44 11.75
C ARG A 105 -11.05 28.80 11.28
N ALA A 106 -10.39 29.89 11.67
CA ALA A 106 -10.83 31.23 11.31
C ALA A 106 -10.56 31.54 9.84
N SER A 107 -9.38 31.13 9.35
CA SER A 107 -9.00 31.28 7.94
C SER A 107 -9.39 30.10 7.06
N GLY A 108 -9.64 28.92 7.64
CA GLY A 108 -9.92 27.69 6.89
C GLY A 108 -8.68 27.12 6.20
N THR A 109 -7.50 27.32 6.80
CA THR A 109 -6.21 26.98 6.16
C THR A 109 -5.31 26.09 7.00
N LEU A 110 -4.46 25.33 6.33
CA LEU A 110 -3.40 24.51 6.90
C LEU A 110 -2.04 25.23 6.84
N SER A 111 -1.30 25.15 7.94
CA SER A 111 0.07 25.68 8.05
C SER A 111 0.97 24.79 8.88
N GLY A 112 2.22 24.60 8.45
CA GLY A 112 3.22 23.75 9.11
C GLY A 112 3.69 22.57 8.26
N ASP A 113 4.40 21.64 8.88
CA ASP A 113 5.09 20.56 8.17
C ASP A 113 4.36 19.22 8.34
N LYS A 114 4.22 18.49 7.24
CA LYS A 114 3.76 17.10 7.20
C LYS A 114 4.86 16.21 6.60
N PRO A 115 5.45 15.29 7.37
CA PRO A 115 6.48 14.37 6.86
C PRO A 115 5.85 13.19 6.10
N TRP A 116 6.68 12.43 5.39
CA TRP A 116 6.31 11.18 4.68
C TRP A 116 5.23 11.38 3.60
N CYS A 117 5.30 12.49 2.87
CA CYS A 117 4.32 12.84 1.84
C CYS A 117 4.63 12.13 0.52
N SER A 118 4.34 10.83 0.41
CA SER A 118 4.53 10.08 -0.83
C SER A 118 3.77 10.71 -1.99
N GLY A 119 4.46 10.84 -3.14
CA GLY A 119 3.96 11.60 -4.29
C GLY A 119 4.07 13.12 -4.11
N ALA A 120 4.92 13.59 -3.19
CA ALA A 120 5.25 15.01 -3.03
C ALA A 120 5.63 15.62 -4.38
N SER A 121 5.10 16.82 -4.68
CA SER A 121 5.16 17.52 -5.98
C SER A 121 4.43 16.86 -7.16
N TRP A 122 3.92 15.63 -7.02
CA TRP A 122 3.26 14.92 -8.10
C TRP A 122 1.75 14.99 -8.06
N VAL A 123 1.19 14.89 -6.85
CA VAL A 123 -0.24 14.77 -6.60
C VAL A 123 -0.95 16.12 -6.76
N ASP A 124 -2.22 16.06 -7.14
CA ASP A 124 -3.06 17.22 -7.38
C ASP A 124 -3.77 17.66 -6.09
N HIS A 125 -4.09 16.70 -5.23
CA HIS A 125 -4.68 16.89 -3.91
C HIS A 125 -4.19 15.82 -2.93
N ALA A 126 -4.29 16.11 -1.63
CA ALA A 126 -3.99 15.15 -0.59
C ALA A 126 -5.04 15.22 0.53
N LEU A 127 -5.38 14.04 1.05
CA LEU A 127 -5.99 13.90 2.36
C LEU A 127 -4.87 13.95 3.41
N VAL A 128 -4.92 14.91 4.33
CA VAL A 128 -3.88 15.13 5.33
C VAL A 128 -4.46 15.07 6.74
N THR A 129 -3.83 14.28 7.60
CA THR A 129 -4.21 14.24 9.02
C THR A 129 -3.55 15.38 9.79
N VAL A 130 -4.31 15.98 10.70
CA VAL A 130 -3.87 17.00 11.66
C VAL A 130 -4.31 16.56 13.04
N ARG A 131 -3.38 16.61 14.00
CA ARG A 131 -3.70 16.40 15.42
C ARG A 131 -4.17 17.72 16.03
N ASP A 132 -5.41 17.74 16.49
CA ASP A 132 -6.03 18.89 17.13
C ASP A 132 -6.82 18.42 18.36
N ASP A 133 -6.56 19.04 19.52
CA ASP A 133 -7.24 18.71 20.78
C ASP A 133 -7.25 17.20 21.11
N GLY A 134 -6.08 16.54 20.96
CA GLY A 134 -5.95 15.11 21.23
C GLY A 134 -6.70 14.18 20.26
N ARG A 135 -7.30 14.72 19.19
CA ARG A 135 -8.04 13.97 18.17
C ARG A 135 -7.39 14.11 16.80
N SER A 136 -7.64 13.14 15.93
CA SER A 136 -7.19 13.15 14.53
C SER A 136 -8.27 13.77 13.66
N ARG A 137 -7.94 14.79 12.89
CA ARG A 137 -8.84 15.39 11.90
C ARG A 137 -8.25 15.19 10.52
N LEU A 138 -9.12 14.99 9.53
CA LEU A 138 -8.71 14.76 8.15
C LEU A 138 -9.10 15.96 7.30
N PHE A 139 -8.22 16.43 6.44
CA PHE A 139 -8.46 17.55 5.56
C PHE A 139 -8.15 17.20 4.12
N LEU A 140 -9.00 17.60 3.19
CA LEU A 140 -8.73 17.58 1.75
C LEU A 140 -8.09 18.91 1.36
N ALA A 141 -6.85 18.86 0.92
CA ALA A 141 -6.08 20.04 0.50
C ALA A 141 -5.65 19.94 -0.97
N PRO A 142 -5.80 21.00 -1.77
CA PRO A 142 -5.17 21.10 -3.08
C PRO A 142 -3.65 21.26 -2.90
N VAL A 143 -2.88 20.44 -3.61
CA VAL A 143 -1.42 20.38 -3.48
C VAL A 143 -0.72 21.03 -4.68
N ARG A 144 -1.25 20.81 -5.89
CA ARG A 144 -0.67 21.39 -7.11
C ARG A 144 -1.11 22.86 -7.24
N ARG A 145 -0.15 23.76 -7.52
CA ARG A 145 -0.36 25.21 -7.72
C ARG A 145 -0.83 25.98 -6.47
N THR A 146 -0.48 25.52 -5.28
CA THR A 146 -0.73 26.22 -4.00
C THR A 146 0.56 26.53 -3.26
N ASN A 147 0.46 27.21 -2.11
CA ASN A 147 1.56 27.53 -1.19
C ASN A 147 2.04 26.28 -0.41
N VAL A 148 2.31 25.19 -1.14
CA VAL A 148 2.91 23.95 -0.62
C VAL A 148 4.31 23.84 -1.20
N SER A 149 5.32 23.86 -0.33
CA SER A 149 6.71 23.60 -0.71
C SER A 149 7.13 22.20 -0.25
N PHE A 150 7.98 21.54 -1.03
CA PHE A 150 8.49 20.21 -0.69
C PHE A 150 9.95 20.30 -0.30
N LEU A 151 10.34 19.50 0.70
CA LEU A 151 11.69 19.44 1.24
C LEU A 151 12.34 18.11 0.82
N PRO A 152 12.79 17.95 -0.45
CA PRO A 152 13.29 16.68 -0.97
C PRO A 152 14.48 16.11 -0.19
N GLN A 153 15.31 16.96 0.42
CA GLN A 153 16.46 16.58 1.26
C GLN A 153 16.07 15.75 2.50
N THR A 154 14.79 15.76 2.87
CA THR A 154 14.24 14.93 3.96
C THR A 154 13.95 13.49 3.53
N TRP A 155 14.15 13.16 2.24
CA TRP A 155 13.98 11.83 1.67
C TRP A 155 15.27 11.36 1.00
N GLN A 156 16.03 10.50 1.68
CA GLN A 156 17.32 9.97 1.23
C GLN A 156 17.27 8.45 1.03
N ALA A 157 16.10 7.93 0.69
CA ALA A 157 15.86 6.49 0.67
C ALA A 157 16.54 5.83 -0.54
N THR A 158 17.17 4.67 -0.32
CA THR A 158 17.75 3.82 -1.37
C THR A 158 16.71 2.90 -2.01
N GLY A 159 15.79 2.36 -1.21
CA GLY A 159 14.55 1.75 -1.67
C GLY A 159 13.40 2.75 -1.61
N MET A 160 12.41 2.60 -2.49
CA MET A 160 11.37 3.61 -2.73
C MET A 160 11.93 4.97 -3.16
N ALA A 161 13.16 4.99 -3.68
CA ALA A 161 13.90 6.20 -4.02
C ALA A 161 13.18 7.05 -5.09
N ARG A 162 12.46 6.37 -6.00
CA ARG A 162 11.75 7.02 -7.11
C ARG A 162 10.46 7.70 -6.68
N VAL A 163 9.91 7.41 -5.50
CA VAL A 163 8.71 8.09 -4.98
C VAL A 163 9.15 9.24 -4.06
N PRO A 164 9.00 10.51 -4.45
CA PRO A 164 9.29 11.63 -3.56
C PRO A 164 8.35 11.52 -2.35
N SER A 165 8.94 11.27 -1.18
CA SER A 165 8.20 11.04 0.08
C SER A 165 8.71 11.93 1.22
N GLY A 166 9.35 13.04 0.88
CA GLY A 166 9.84 14.01 1.86
C GLY A 166 8.73 14.79 2.55
N THR A 167 9.12 15.75 3.37
CA THR A 167 8.19 16.66 4.06
C THR A 167 7.55 17.65 3.08
N ALA A 168 6.24 17.81 3.18
CA ALA A 168 5.49 18.92 2.59
C ALA A 168 5.27 20.01 3.66
N ARG A 169 5.63 21.25 3.33
CA ARG A 169 5.37 22.44 4.14
C ARG A 169 4.22 23.23 3.55
N PHE A 170 3.20 23.42 4.36
CA PHE A 170 2.00 24.17 4.04
C PHE A 170 2.13 25.60 4.60
N ASP A 171 1.79 26.59 3.77
CA ASP A 171 1.70 27.98 4.19
C ASP A 171 0.32 28.56 3.82
N GLN A 172 -0.57 28.61 4.82
CA GLN A 172 -1.94 29.11 4.70
C GLN A 172 -2.70 28.47 3.51
N VAL A 173 -2.59 27.15 3.37
CA VAL A 173 -3.22 26.41 2.27
C VAL A 173 -4.69 26.15 2.59
N PRO A 174 -5.65 26.61 1.78
CA PRO A 174 -7.06 26.32 2.01
C PRO A 174 -7.33 24.82 2.04
N ALA A 175 -8.15 24.36 2.98
CA ALA A 175 -8.48 22.95 3.09
C ALA A 175 -9.91 22.73 3.60
N ILE A 176 -10.49 21.60 3.20
CA ILE A 176 -11.85 21.21 3.59
C ILE A 176 -11.72 20.08 4.62
N GLU A 177 -12.36 20.24 5.78
CA GLU A 177 -12.43 19.16 6.76
C GLU A 177 -13.29 18.01 6.24
N VAL A 178 -12.79 16.78 6.34
CA VAL A 178 -13.40 15.56 5.81
C VAL A 178 -13.86 14.70 6.98
N GLY A 179 -15.18 14.60 7.16
CA GLY A 179 -15.79 13.87 8.26
C GLY A 179 -15.60 14.54 9.63
N ALA A 180 -16.06 13.86 10.68
CA ALA A 180 -15.89 14.31 12.06
C ALA A 180 -14.47 13.99 12.59
N ALA A 181 -14.12 14.56 13.75
CA ALA A 181 -12.90 14.18 14.46
C ALA A 181 -12.88 12.66 14.71
N ASP A 182 -11.71 12.06 14.49
CA ASP A 182 -11.39 10.62 14.53
C ASP A 182 -12.14 9.75 13.52
N ALA A 183 -13.06 10.29 12.70
CA ALA A 183 -13.85 9.52 11.74
C ALA A 183 -12.97 8.73 10.76
N TYR A 184 -11.88 9.32 10.28
CA TYR A 184 -10.90 8.63 9.42
C TYR A 184 -10.32 7.35 10.07
N LEU A 185 -10.02 7.39 11.37
CA LEU A 185 -9.41 6.26 12.09
C LEU A 185 -10.44 5.23 12.57
N GLN A 186 -11.68 5.66 12.81
CA GLN A 186 -12.76 4.81 13.32
C GLN A 186 -13.50 4.03 12.23
N ARG A 187 -13.33 4.42 10.97
CA ARG A 187 -13.95 3.78 9.82
C ARG A 187 -13.46 2.33 9.65
N PRO A 188 -14.31 1.32 9.37
CA PRO A 188 -13.87 -0.04 9.04
C PRO A 188 -12.84 -0.06 7.89
N GLY A 189 -13.04 0.80 6.89
CA GLY A 189 -12.15 0.94 5.75
C GLY A 189 -10.70 1.32 6.10
N PHE A 190 -10.41 1.88 7.29
CA PHE A 190 -9.04 2.13 7.75
C PHE A 190 -8.27 0.82 7.87
N TRP A 191 -8.89 -0.19 8.46
CA TRP A 191 -8.29 -1.52 8.58
C TRP A 191 -8.29 -2.23 7.23
N HIS A 192 -9.40 -2.21 6.50
CA HIS A 192 -9.47 -2.91 5.21
C HIS A 192 -8.45 -2.38 4.20
N GLY A 193 -8.20 -1.07 4.17
CA GLY A 193 -7.14 -0.45 3.37
C GLY A 193 -5.75 -0.99 3.73
N GLY A 194 -5.49 -1.19 5.02
CA GLY A 194 -4.26 -1.82 5.51
C GLY A 194 -4.02 -3.23 4.96
N ALA A 195 -5.05 -4.02 4.70
CA ALA A 195 -4.91 -5.31 4.02
C ALA A 195 -4.60 -5.17 2.51
N GLY A 196 -5.05 -4.09 1.87
CA GLY A 196 -4.66 -3.75 0.50
C GLY A 196 -3.15 -3.52 0.34
N ILE A 197 -2.51 -2.88 1.32
CA ILE A 197 -1.05 -2.73 1.35
C ILE A 197 -0.35 -4.11 1.43
N ALA A 198 -0.91 -5.07 2.18
CA ALA A 198 -0.37 -6.43 2.20
C ALA A 198 -0.49 -7.12 0.83
N ALA A 199 -1.58 -6.89 0.09
CA ALA A 199 -1.67 -7.39 -1.29
C ALA A 199 -0.56 -6.82 -2.19
N CYS A 200 -0.18 -5.54 -2.01
CA CYS A 200 0.97 -4.97 -2.70
C CYS A 200 2.29 -5.67 -2.33
N TRP A 201 2.52 -5.95 -1.04
CA TRP A 201 3.71 -6.69 -0.60
C TRP A 201 3.75 -8.11 -1.19
N PHE A 202 2.61 -8.79 -1.22
CA PHE A 202 2.48 -10.11 -1.84
C PHE A 202 2.83 -10.07 -3.33
N GLY A 203 2.30 -9.10 -4.08
CA GLY A 203 2.63 -8.91 -5.49
C GLY A 203 4.12 -8.61 -5.72
N GLY A 204 4.70 -7.74 -4.90
CA GLY A 204 6.12 -7.42 -4.94
C GLY A 204 7.02 -8.62 -4.66
N ALA A 205 6.70 -9.42 -3.64
CA ALA A 205 7.44 -10.63 -3.29
C ALA A 205 7.30 -11.72 -4.37
N SER A 206 6.10 -11.91 -4.92
CA SER A 206 5.84 -12.88 -5.99
C SER A 206 6.69 -12.57 -7.23
N ALA A 207 6.70 -11.30 -7.66
CA ALA A 207 7.52 -10.87 -8.80
C ALA A 207 9.03 -10.89 -8.50
N LEU A 208 9.44 -10.74 -7.24
CA LEU A 208 10.84 -10.90 -6.85
C LEU A 208 11.31 -12.35 -6.98
N ALA A 209 10.42 -13.31 -6.70
CA ALA A 209 10.70 -14.75 -6.82
C ALA A 209 10.63 -15.28 -8.25
N GLU A 210 9.97 -14.57 -9.17
CA GLU A 210 9.73 -15.01 -10.55
C GLU A 210 10.99 -15.46 -11.32
N PRO A 211 12.18 -14.83 -11.18
CA PRO A 211 13.39 -15.31 -11.84
C PRO A 211 13.83 -16.71 -11.38
N LEU A 212 13.42 -17.16 -10.18
CA LEU A 212 13.70 -18.52 -9.71
C LEU A 212 12.80 -19.56 -10.36
N LEU A 213 11.55 -19.22 -10.70
CA LEU A 213 10.63 -20.12 -11.39
C LEU A 213 11.16 -20.54 -12.77
N HIS A 214 11.94 -19.66 -13.40
CA HIS A 214 12.50 -19.85 -14.74
C HIS A 214 14.01 -20.16 -14.71
N ASN A 215 14.59 -20.43 -13.53
CA ASN A 215 16.01 -20.72 -13.42
C ASN A 215 16.28 -22.18 -13.78
N ALA A 216 17.07 -22.44 -14.83
CA ALA A 216 17.39 -23.81 -15.26
C ALA A 216 18.04 -24.68 -14.16
N ARG A 217 18.67 -24.09 -13.13
CA ARG A 217 19.20 -24.86 -11.98
C ARG A 217 18.10 -25.44 -11.08
N ALA A 218 16.84 -25.07 -11.28
CA ALA A 218 15.69 -25.65 -10.60
C ALA A 218 15.25 -26.99 -11.22
N ASP A 219 15.74 -27.33 -12.42
CA ASP A 219 15.40 -28.59 -13.10
C ASP A 219 16.05 -29.83 -12.45
N GLU A 220 17.07 -29.61 -11.63
CA GLU A 220 17.81 -30.65 -10.92
C GLU A 220 17.59 -30.54 -9.39
N PRO A 221 17.52 -31.65 -8.64
CA PRO A 221 17.50 -31.61 -7.18
C PRO A 221 18.69 -30.82 -6.63
N GLY A 222 18.42 -29.78 -5.83
CA GLY A 222 19.49 -28.95 -5.28
C GLY A 222 18.99 -27.70 -4.55
N THR A 223 19.92 -26.83 -4.18
CA THR A 223 19.66 -25.63 -3.38
C THR A 223 18.62 -24.70 -4.01
N VAL A 224 18.66 -24.50 -5.34
CA VAL A 224 17.72 -23.61 -6.03
C VAL A 224 16.29 -24.14 -5.94
N ALA A 225 16.07 -25.42 -6.27
CA ALA A 225 14.77 -26.06 -6.15
C ALA A 225 14.25 -26.07 -4.69
N GLY A 226 15.13 -26.33 -3.72
CA GLY A 226 14.79 -26.31 -2.29
C GLY A 226 14.36 -24.93 -1.79
N LEU A 227 15.12 -23.88 -2.14
CA LEU A 227 14.77 -22.51 -1.76
C LEU A 227 13.49 -22.01 -2.45
N LEU A 228 13.24 -22.44 -3.69
CA LEU A 228 11.98 -22.18 -4.39
C LEU A 228 10.80 -22.85 -3.66
N GLY A 229 10.96 -24.08 -3.18
CA GLY A 229 9.97 -24.75 -2.33
C GLY A 229 9.70 -23.99 -1.03
N GLU A 230 10.72 -23.45 -0.37
CA GLU A 230 10.54 -22.60 0.83
C GLU A 230 9.74 -21.32 0.52
N ILE A 231 9.95 -20.72 -0.65
CA ILE A 231 9.18 -19.55 -1.09
C ILE A 231 7.72 -19.93 -1.35
N ASP A 232 7.45 -21.04 -2.03
CA ASP A 232 6.08 -21.53 -2.26
C ASP A 232 5.34 -21.77 -0.94
N LEU A 233 5.98 -22.47 0.00
CA LEU A 233 5.43 -22.72 1.34
C LEU A 233 5.13 -21.43 2.13
N ALA A 234 5.78 -20.31 1.78
CA ALA A 234 5.51 -19.01 2.39
C ALA A 234 4.42 -18.21 1.65
N LEU A 235 4.47 -18.15 0.31
CA LEU A 235 3.57 -17.31 -0.50
C LEU A 235 2.20 -17.96 -0.75
N SER A 236 2.12 -19.27 -0.94
CA SER A 236 0.86 -19.96 -1.21
C SER A 236 -0.18 -19.83 -0.07
N PRO A 237 0.22 -19.94 1.22
CA PRO A 237 -0.68 -19.62 2.33
C PRO A 237 -1.10 -18.15 2.38
N CYS A 238 -0.22 -17.21 2.01
CA CYS A 238 -0.57 -15.78 1.93
C CYS A 238 -1.72 -15.53 0.95
N ALA A 239 -1.64 -16.11 -0.25
CA ALA A 239 -2.69 -15.97 -1.26
C ALA A 239 -4.03 -16.52 -0.78
N SER A 240 -4.02 -17.66 -0.07
CA SER A 240 -5.23 -18.26 0.49
C SER A 240 -5.84 -17.38 1.59
N LEU A 241 -5.03 -16.89 2.52
CA LEU A 241 -5.45 -15.99 3.59
C LEU A 241 -6.01 -14.67 3.07
N LEU A 242 -5.39 -14.10 2.03
CA LEU A 242 -5.91 -12.88 1.39
C LEU A 242 -7.26 -13.13 0.69
N ARG A 243 -7.46 -14.28 0.03
CA ARG A 243 -8.77 -14.60 -0.56
C ARG A 243 -9.86 -14.76 0.49
N GLU A 244 -9.56 -15.48 1.57
CA GLU A 244 -10.49 -15.67 2.69
C GLU A 244 -10.84 -14.34 3.36
N LEU A 245 -9.84 -13.52 3.65
CA LEU A 245 -10.05 -12.23 4.29
C LEU A 245 -10.86 -11.26 3.42
N ALA A 246 -10.61 -11.24 2.10
CA ALA A 246 -11.42 -10.45 1.19
C ALA A 246 -12.89 -10.84 1.24
N ALA A 247 -13.19 -12.15 1.21
CA ALA A 247 -14.55 -12.66 1.31
C ALA A 247 -15.20 -12.33 2.67
N LEU A 248 -14.43 -12.41 3.77
CA LEU A 248 -14.90 -12.02 5.10
C LEU A 248 -15.26 -10.53 5.17
N ILE A 249 -14.38 -9.66 4.65
CA ILE A 249 -14.60 -8.22 4.60
C ILE A 249 -15.85 -7.89 3.78
N ASP A 250 -16.02 -8.49 2.61
CA ASP A 250 -17.20 -8.26 1.77
C ASP A 250 -18.50 -8.79 2.39
N ALA A 251 -18.43 -9.86 3.20
CA ALA A 251 -19.59 -10.41 3.89
C ALA A 251 -19.99 -9.60 5.13
N GLN A 252 -19.06 -8.88 5.77
CA GLN A 252 -19.26 -8.12 7.01
C GLN A 252 -18.53 -6.76 6.94
N PRO A 253 -18.88 -5.88 5.99
CA PRO A 253 -18.11 -4.67 5.69
C PRO A 253 -18.18 -3.61 6.81
N GLU A 254 -19.16 -3.68 7.69
CA GLU A 254 -19.31 -2.80 8.84
C GLU A 254 -18.30 -3.11 9.97
N LEU A 255 -17.65 -4.27 9.94
CA LEU A 255 -16.70 -4.68 10.96
C LEU A 255 -15.25 -4.36 10.54
N PRO A 256 -14.40 -3.93 11.49
CA PRO A 256 -13.02 -3.57 11.18
C PRO A 256 -12.13 -4.78 10.84
N HIS A 257 -12.48 -6.00 11.28
CA HIS A 257 -11.66 -7.22 11.10
C HIS A 257 -10.19 -7.06 11.50
N GLN A 258 -9.93 -6.22 12.52
CA GLN A 258 -8.58 -5.80 12.93
C GLN A 258 -7.66 -6.99 13.18
N LYS A 259 -8.16 -8.03 13.87
CA LYS A 259 -7.39 -9.23 14.19
C LYS A 259 -6.95 -9.97 12.92
N GLU A 260 -7.89 -10.22 12.02
CA GLU A 260 -7.67 -10.96 10.78
C GLU A 260 -6.75 -10.18 9.83
N ILE A 261 -6.90 -8.86 9.77
CA ILE A 261 -6.07 -7.97 8.95
C ILE A 261 -4.65 -7.89 9.50
N VAL A 262 -4.48 -7.72 10.81
CA VAL A 262 -3.16 -7.75 11.46
C VAL A 262 -2.47 -9.10 11.19
N ARG A 263 -3.20 -10.20 11.28
CA ARG A 263 -2.69 -11.54 10.94
C ARG A 263 -2.25 -11.65 9.49
N ALA A 264 -3.09 -11.23 8.53
CA ALA A 264 -2.77 -11.28 7.11
C ALA A 264 -1.55 -10.42 6.78
N ARG A 265 -1.51 -9.18 7.26
CA ARG A 265 -0.35 -8.28 7.11
C ARG A 265 0.93 -8.91 7.66
N SER A 266 0.86 -9.54 8.84
CA SER A 266 2.00 -10.18 9.49
C SER A 266 2.51 -11.40 8.73
N VAL A 267 1.60 -12.23 8.20
CA VAL A 267 1.97 -13.42 7.41
C VAL A 267 2.62 -13.00 6.10
N VAL A 268 2.04 -12.02 5.40
CA VAL A 268 2.59 -11.52 4.14
C VAL A 268 3.93 -10.82 4.33
N GLU A 269 4.08 -10.00 5.37
CA GLU A 269 5.38 -9.36 5.69
C GLU A 269 6.47 -10.40 5.91
N ARG A 270 6.20 -11.44 6.71
CA ARG A 270 7.16 -12.53 6.96
C ARG A 270 7.50 -13.29 5.68
N ALA A 271 6.51 -13.58 4.85
CA ALA A 271 6.72 -14.26 3.58
C ALA A 271 7.55 -13.40 2.60
N ALA A 272 7.31 -12.08 2.54
CA ALA A 272 8.10 -11.16 1.72
C ALA A 272 9.56 -11.08 2.21
N THR A 273 9.77 -10.98 3.53
CA THR A 273 11.11 -10.99 4.15
C THR A 273 11.84 -12.31 3.88
N LEU A 274 11.16 -13.45 4.00
CA LEU A 274 11.73 -14.75 3.64
C LEU A 274 12.09 -14.81 2.15
N THR A 275 11.18 -14.35 1.29
CA THR A 275 11.39 -14.35 -0.16
C THR A 275 12.63 -13.56 -0.56
N LEU A 276 12.84 -12.36 0.03
CA LEU A 276 14.07 -11.59 -0.14
C LEU A 276 15.30 -12.46 0.15
N ASP A 277 15.39 -13.04 1.36
CA ASP A 277 16.55 -13.87 1.73
C ASP A 277 16.76 -15.08 0.77
N ARG A 278 15.67 -15.80 0.46
CA ARG A 278 15.75 -17.01 -0.38
C ARG A 278 16.14 -16.70 -1.82
N VAL A 279 15.62 -15.62 -2.40
CA VAL A 279 16.03 -15.15 -3.74
C VAL A 279 17.51 -14.79 -3.76
N GLY A 280 18.00 -14.06 -2.75
CA GLY A 280 19.42 -13.68 -2.68
C GLY A 280 20.35 -14.87 -2.55
N ARG A 281 19.99 -15.85 -1.71
CA ARG A 281 20.77 -17.08 -1.55
C ARG A 281 20.78 -17.95 -2.80
N ALA A 282 19.67 -18.00 -3.52
CA ALA A 282 19.54 -18.83 -4.71
C ALA A 282 20.22 -18.22 -5.95
N LEU A 283 20.08 -16.91 -6.15
CA LEU A 283 20.60 -16.21 -7.34
C LEU A 283 21.98 -15.59 -7.13
N GLY A 284 22.42 -15.42 -5.88
CA GLY A 284 23.63 -14.69 -5.56
C GLY A 284 23.49 -13.18 -5.84
N PRO A 285 24.60 -12.42 -5.80
CA PRO A 285 24.56 -10.97 -5.97
C PRO A 285 24.23 -10.50 -7.39
N GLY A 286 24.29 -11.39 -8.39
CA GLY A 286 24.21 -11.04 -9.80
C GLY A 286 23.00 -10.17 -10.16
N PRO A 287 21.75 -10.63 -9.93
CA PRO A 287 20.57 -9.84 -10.23
C PRO A 287 20.48 -8.51 -9.45
N MET A 288 21.01 -8.45 -8.23
CA MET A 288 21.03 -7.21 -7.43
C MET A 288 22.01 -6.16 -7.98
N CYS A 289 22.99 -6.57 -8.78
CA CYS A 289 24.04 -5.69 -9.29
C CYS A 289 24.00 -5.46 -10.81
N MET A 290 23.41 -6.38 -11.56
CA MET A 290 23.48 -6.41 -13.03
C MET A 290 22.10 -6.34 -13.71
N ASP A 291 21.01 -6.48 -12.96
CA ASP A 291 19.65 -6.28 -13.45
C ASP A 291 19.01 -5.09 -12.73
N PRO A 292 18.90 -3.91 -13.38
CA PRO A 292 18.31 -2.73 -12.78
C PRO A 292 16.85 -2.90 -12.34
N ALA A 293 16.05 -3.74 -12.99
CA ALA A 293 14.67 -3.98 -12.60
C ALA A 293 14.60 -4.83 -11.32
N HIS A 294 15.40 -5.90 -11.25
CA HIS A 294 15.48 -6.73 -10.06
C HIS A 294 16.06 -5.99 -8.86
N ALA A 295 17.16 -5.25 -9.06
CA ALA A 295 17.80 -4.45 -8.02
C ALA A 295 16.86 -3.40 -7.44
N ARG A 296 16.10 -2.69 -8.29
CA ARG A 296 15.06 -1.73 -7.85
C ARG A 296 13.99 -2.42 -7.02
N ARG A 297 13.40 -3.51 -7.53
CA ARG A 297 12.35 -4.26 -6.81
C ARG A 297 12.83 -4.75 -5.45
N TRP A 298 14.05 -5.28 -5.38
CA TRP A 298 14.67 -5.71 -4.14
C TRP A 298 14.75 -4.56 -3.12
N ALA A 299 15.38 -3.44 -3.52
CA ALA A 299 15.53 -2.28 -2.67
C ALA A 299 14.17 -1.70 -2.24
N ASP A 300 13.24 -1.53 -3.18
CA ASP A 300 11.91 -0.99 -2.92
C ASP A 300 11.12 -1.88 -1.95
N LEU A 301 11.14 -3.20 -2.14
CA LEU A 301 10.43 -4.13 -1.27
C LEU A 301 10.96 -4.05 0.17
N THR A 302 12.28 -3.97 0.36
CA THR A 302 12.89 -3.90 1.70
C THR A 302 12.41 -2.69 2.50
N VAL A 303 12.13 -1.56 1.83
CA VAL A 303 11.58 -0.36 2.46
C VAL A 303 10.05 -0.46 2.60
N PHE A 304 9.36 -0.95 1.58
CA PHE A 304 7.89 -0.93 1.54
C PHE A 304 7.23 -1.75 2.65
N ILE A 305 7.83 -2.89 2.98
CA ILE A 305 7.36 -3.80 4.04
C ILE A 305 7.53 -3.20 5.44
N ARG A 306 8.32 -2.14 5.62
CA ARG A 306 8.50 -1.44 6.91
C ARG A 306 7.34 -0.49 7.24
N GLN A 307 6.33 -0.41 6.39
CA GLN A 307 5.01 0.09 6.79
C GLN A 307 4.24 -0.91 7.67
N SER A 308 4.74 -2.13 7.83
CA SER A 308 4.33 -3.04 8.91
C SER A 308 4.91 -2.56 10.24
N HIS A 309 4.14 -2.62 11.33
CA HIS A 309 4.68 -2.38 12.67
C HIS A 309 5.24 -3.66 13.32
N ALA A 310 5.24 -4.78 12.58
CA ALA A 310 5.85 -6.07 12.91
C ALA A 310 5.66 -6.45 14.39
N ASP A 311 6.70 -6.38 15.21
CA ASP A 311 6.68 -6.78 16.62
C ASP A 311 5.52 -6.15 17.42
N ARG A 312 5.13 -4.90 17.15
CA ARG A 312 3.99 -4.26 17.82
C ARG A 312 2.65 -4.85 17.39
N ASP A 313 2.52 -5.15 16.10
CA ASP A 313 1.34 -5.82 15.54
C ASP A 313 1.22 -7.24 16.10
N TRP A 314 2.34 -7.95 16.26
CA TRP A 314 2.39 -9.29 16.84
C TRP A 314 2.10 -9.30 18.33
N GLN A 315 2.63 -8.32 19.08
CA GLN A 315 2.29 -8.12 20.49
C GLN A 315 0.78 -7.86 20.64
N HIS A 316 0.21 -6.98 19.80
CA HIS A 316 -1.21 -6.71 19.79
C HIS A 316 -2.04 -7.99 19.53
N LEU A 317 -1.65 -8.77 18.52
CA LEU A 317 -2.29 -10.05 18.19
C LEU A 317 -2.18 -11.05 19.34
N GLY A 318 -1.02 -11.19 19.97
CA GLY A 318 -0.81 -12.05 21.13
C GLY A 318 -1.71 -11.67 22.30
N ASN A 319 -1.83 -10.36 22.57
CA ASN A 319 -2.73 -9.85 23.61
C ASN A 319 -4.21 -10.15 23.29
N LEU A 320 -4.63 -10.05 22.02
CA LEU A 320 -5.98 -10.43 21.60
C LEU A 320 -6.24 -11.92 21.81
N MET A 321 -5.32 -12.79 21.37
CA MET A 321 -5.44 -14.23 21.53
C MET A 321 -5.49 -14.67 22.99
N HIS A 322 -4.66 -14.07 23.84
CA HIS A 322 -4.70 -14.34 25.27
C HIS A 322 -6.06 -13.99 25.89
N ARG A 323 -6.65 -12.85 25.50
CA ARG A 323 -7.98 -12.43 25.99
C ARG A 323 -9.12 -13.32 25.48
N GLU A 324 -9.05 -13.79 24.25
CA GLU A 324 -10.10 -14.65 23.68
C GLU A 324 -10.06 -16.07 24.24
N GLY A 325 -8.88 -16.59 24.59
CA GLY A 325 -8.73 -17.91 25.22
C GLY A 325 -9.20 -19.10 24.36
N ARG A 326 -9.36 -18.90 23.05
CA ARG A 326 -9.84 -19.93 22.10
C ARG A 326 -8.65 -20.62 21.42
N ALA A 327 -8.76 -21.94 21.25
CA ALA A 327 -7.82 -22.72 20.45
C ALA A 327 -8.07 -22.54 18.94
N TRP A 328 -7.05 -22.81 18.12
CA TRP A 328 -7.18 -22.86 16.66
C TRP A 328 -7.94 -24.13 16.22
N THR A 329 -8.96 -23.97 15.39
CA THR A 329 -9.81 -25.06 14.86
C THR A 329 -9.97 -24.95 13.35
N LEU A 330 -10.20 -26.09 12.69
CA LEU A 330 -10.52 -26.18 11.26
C LEU A 330 -12.04 -26.25 11.03
#